data_AF-A0A7K1UP42-F1
#
_entry.id   AF-A0A7K1UP42-F1
#
_cell.length_a   1.000
_cell.length_b   1.000
_cell.length_c   1.000
_cell.angle_alpha   90.00
_cell.angle_beta   90.00
_cell.angle_gamma   90.00
#
_symmetry.space_group_name_H-M   'P 1'
#
loop_
_entity.id
_entity.type
_entity.pdbx_description
1 polymer ?
#
loop_
_entity_poly.entity_id
_entity_poly.type
_entity_poly.pdbx_seq_one_letter_code
_entity_poly.pdbx_strand_id
1 'polypeptide(L)'
;MTVSNRTMAGKWAVVAITLVALATVSGCSRTGDSSHSASAPSGVDQEYERLTCIAVPEDLRWEYSYLYDSNGQLKPLSAIKSMTSDQTPSPAGDITVLYKTLESRYGHPPACGEPYPKGPAGQLNIDILNHKALSCADIPSDLKQRYADLFESNGQLKSWKTIASTPIASPGVSLDHEVTTLYNEVVARLGHPISCPQN
;
A
#
# COMPACT_ATOMS: atom_id res chain seq x y z
N MET A 1 -17.79 15.56 55.19
CA MET A 1 -17.09 16.76 55.73
C MET A 1 -15.62 16.58 55.36
N THR A 2 -14.97 17.32 54.49
CA THR A 2 -15.00 18.77 54.22
C THR A 2 -14.50 19.00 52.79
N VAL A 3 -15.11 19.98 52.12
CA VAL A 3 -14.78 20.49 50.77
C VAL A 3 -13.47 21.29 50.80
N SER A 4 -12.67 21.24 49.74
CA SER A 4 -11.85 22.41 49.36
C SER A 4 -11.59 22.49 47.86
N ASN A 5 -12.38 23.38 47.25
CA ASN A 5 -12.11 24.06 45.99
C ASN A 5 -10.78 24.83 46.04
N ARG A 6 -10.02 24.81 44.95
CA ARG A 6 -9.22 25.97 44.53
C ARG A 6 -9.32 26.17 43.02
N THR A 7 -10.18 27.09 42.66
CA THR A 7 -10.19 27.87 41.43
C THR A 7 -8.95 28.76 41.39
N MET A 8 -8.25 28.85 40.26
CA MET A 8 -7.53 30.08 39.88
C MET A 8 -7.64 30.32 38.37
N ALA A 9 -8.13 31.51 38.07
CA ALA A 9 -8.19 32.13 36.76
C ALA A 9 -6.88 32.89 36.46
N GLY A 10 -6.56 33.05 35.18
CA GLY A 10 -5.52 33.98 34.69
C GLY A 10 -5.44 33.89 33.17
N LYS A 11 -6.24 34.67 32.43
CA LYS A 11 -5.94 35.99 31.86
C LYS A 11 -5.16 35.95 30.52
N TRP A 12 -5.94 36.13 29.46
CA TRP A 12 -5.73 36.91 28.22
C TRP A 12 -4.35 37.55 27.96
N ALA A 13 -3.83 37.29 26.75
CA ALA A 13 -3.05 38.28 25.99
C ALA A 13 -3.37 38.14 24.50
N VAL A 14 -4.14 39.10 23.98
CA VAL A 14 -4.31 39.41 22.56
C VAL A 14 -3.15 40.31 22.16
N VAL A 15 -2.44 39.99 21.09
CA VAL A 15 -1.56 40.95 20.40
C VAL A 15 -1.87 40.89 18.91
N ALA A 16 -2.49 41.97 18.43
CA ALA A 16 -2.64 42.30 17.02
C ALA A 16 -1.49 43.21 16.60
N ILE A 17 -0.88 42.96 15.44
CA ILE A 17 0.05 43.91 14.79
C ILE A 17 -0.34 44.04 13.31
N THR A 18 -1.08 45.12 13.07
CA THR A 18 -1.03 46.13 12.00
C THR A 18 -0.51 45.77 10.60
N LEU A 19 -1.42 45.94 9.63
CA LEU A 19 -1.21 46.15 8.19
C LEU A 19 -0.33 47.36 7.87
N VAL A 20 0.58 47.21 6.91
CA VAL A 20 1.03 48.33 6.06
C VAL A 20 0.93 47.88 4.60
N ALA A 21 0.01 48.50 3.87
CA ALA A 21 -0.07 48.44 2.42
C ALA A 21 0.59 49.70 1.85
N LEU A 22 1.51 49.55 0.90
CA LEU A 22 1.93 50.61 -0.01
C LEU A 22 2.03 50.03 -1.43
N ALA A 23 1.10 50.42 -2.30
CA ALA A 23 1.23 50.40 -3.75
C ALA A 23 1.68 51.82 -4.16
N THR A 24 2.59 52.10 -5.08
CA THR A 24 2.70 51.82 -6.53
C THR A 24 4.11 52.33 -6.94
N VAL A 25 4.76 51.96 -8.04
CA VAL A 25 4.59 52.49 -9.41
C VAL A 25 5.51 51.68 -10.35
N SER A 26 5.00 51.45 -11.55
CA SER A 26 5.59 50.91 -12.77
C SER A 26 7.07 51.23 -13.04
N GLY A 27 7.82 50.18 -13.42
CA GLY A 27 9.11 50.29 -14.09
C GLY A 27 9.35 49.06 -14.95
N CYS A 28 9.08 49.18 -16.25
CA CYS A 28 9.42 48.16 -17.25
C CYS A 28 10.94 47.99 -17.31
N SER A 29 11.43 46.82 -16.94
CA SER A 29 12.70 46.28 -17.42
C SER A 29 12.48 44.80 -17.69
N ARG A 30 12.40 44.47 -18.98
CA ARG A 30 12.32 43.10 -19.49
C ARG A 30 13.61 42.38 -19.13
N THR A 31 13.58 41.62 -18.04
CA THR A 31 14.41 40.44 -17.91
C THR A 31 13.53 39.28 -18.39
N GLY A 32 13.93 38.62 -19.46
CA GLY A 32 13.23 37.46 -20.00
C GLY A 32 13.32 36.31 -19.00
N ASP A 33 12.41 36.28 -18.04
CA ASP A 33 12.14 35.06 -17.29
C ASP A 33 11.55 34.06 -18.27
N SER A 34 12.37 33.05 -18.55
CA SER A 34 11.96 31.85 -19.25
C SER A 34 11.03 31.09 -18.32
N SER A 35 9.78 31.55 -18.21
CA SER A 35 8.70 30.82 -17.57
C SER A 35 8.47 29.55 -18.38
N HIS A 36 9.24 28.52 -18.00
CA HIS A 36 8.87 27.14 -18.28
C HIS A 36 7.54 26.94 -17.55
N SER A 37 6.43 27.14 -18.26
CA SER A 37 5.19 26.46 -17.95
C SER A 37 5.51 24.98 -18.01
N ALA A 38 5.94 24.41 -16.89
CA ALA A 38 5.96 22.97 -16.72
C ALA A 38 4.52 22.52 -16.90
N SER A 39 4.22 21.91 -18.04
CA SER A 39 2.93 21.28 -18.31
C SER A 39 2.57 20.41 -17.11
N ALA A 40 1.37 20.56 -16.57
CA ALA A 40 0.90 19.69 -15.51
C ALA A 40 1.03 18.22 -16.00
N PRO A 41 1.61 17.32 -15.19
CA PRO A 41 1.79 15.93 -15.60
C PRO A 41 0.44 15.30 -15.92
N SER A 42 0.39 14.50 -16.98
CA SER A 42 -0.83 13.86 -17.48
C SER A 42 -0.58 12.39 -17.81
N GLY A 43 -1.57 11.54 -17.60
CA GLY A 43 -1.44 10.09 -17.85
C GLY A 43 -0.42 9.46 -16.91
N VAL A 44 0.46 8.61 -17.44
CA VAL A 44 1.45 7.83 -16.67
C VAL A 44 2.30 8.71 -15.75
N ASP A 45 2.71 9.91 -16.19
CA ASP A 45 3.53 10.81 -15.38
C ASP A 45 2.78 11.29 -14.13
N GLN A 46 1.47 11.54 -14.23
CA GLN A 46 0.63 11.93 -13.09
C GLN A 46 0.38 10.75 -12.15
N GLU A 47 0.12 9.57 -12.70
CA GLU A 47 -0.12 8.35 -11.93
C GLU A 47 1.14 7.92 -11.17
N TYR A 48 2.30 8.04 -11.81
CA TYR A 48 3.60 7.83 -11.18
C TYR A 48 3.79 8.77 -9.98
N GLU A 49 3.59 10.08 -10.15
CA GLU A 49 3.74 11.04 -9.05
C GLU A 49 2.84 10.70 -7.87
N ARG A 50 1.59 10.30 -8.12
CA ARG A 50 0.68 9.85 -7.06
C ARG A 50 1.19 8.58 -6.37
N LEU A 51 1.62 7.57 -7.14
CA LEU A 51 2.11 6.31 -6.57
C LEU A 51 3.33 6.49 -5.66
N THR A 52 4.16 7.51 -5.88
CA THR A 52 5.33 7.77 -5.02
C THR A 52 4.98 8.08 -3.56
N CYS A 53 3.75 8.53 -3.29
CA CYS A 53 3.30 8.94 -1.95
C CYS A 53 2.13 8.10 -1.39
N ILE A 54 1.59 7.17 -2.18
CA ILE A 54 0.48 6.29 -1.76
C ILE A 54 1.04 5.03 -1.10
N ALA A 55 0.39 4.58 -0.03
CA ALA A 55 0.66 3.27 0.53
C ALA A 55 0.17 2.17 -0.42
N VAL A 56 1.11 1.58 -1.17
CA VAL A 56 0.84 0.40 -2.01
C VAL A 56 0.91 -0.85 -1.12
N PRO A 57 -0.15 -1.67 -1.06
CA PRO A 57 -0.16 -2.90 -0.29
C PRO A 57 0.88 -3.88 -0.85
N GLU A 58 1.37 -4.78 0.00
CA GLU A 58 2.54 -5.59 -0.31
C GLU A 58 2.24 -6.66 -1.38
N ASP A 59 0.99 -7.09 -1.51
CA ASP A 59 0.56 -7.98 -2.59
C ASP A 59 0.79 -7.35 -3.98
N LEU A 60 0.33 -6.11 -4.17
CA LEU A 60 0.52 -5.37 -5.41
C LEU A 60 2.00 -5.01 -5.60
N ARG A 61 2.72 -4.66 -4.53
CA ARG A 61 4.16 -4.43 -4.63
C ARG A 61 4.92 -5.68 -5.06
N TRP A 62 4.45 -6.86 -4.70
CA TRP A 62 5.08 -8.11 -5.11
C TRP A 62 4.79 -8.43 -6.58
N GLU A 63 3.54 -8.29 -7.01
CA GLU A 63 3.13 -8.45 -8.41
C GLU A 63 3.92 -7.52 -9.34
N TYR A 64 4.09 -6.27 -8.93
CA TYR A 64 4.84 -5.25 -9.68
C TYR A 64 6.26 -5.03 -9.15
N SER A 65 6.87 -6.03 -8.50
CA SER A 65 8.15 -5.91 -7.78
C SER A 65 9.29 -5.33 -8.61
N TYR A 66 9.33 -5.62 -9.91
CA TYR A 66 10.34 -5.12 -10.83
C TYR A 66 10.27 -3.59 -11.03
N LEU A 67 9.14 -2.94 -10.71
CA LEU A 67 8.99 -1.48 -10.69
C LEU A 67 9.59 -0.83 -9.43
N TYR A 68 9.90 -1.63 -8.40
CA TYR A 68 10.44 -1.16 -7.12
C TYR A 68 11.95 -1.42 -7.00
N ASP A 69 12.64 -0.59 -6.23
CA ASP A 69 14.03 -0.81 -5.85
C ASP A 69 14.16 -1.72 -4.61
N SER A 70 15.39 -2.03 -4.22
CA SER A 70 15.67 -2.87 -3.05
C SER A 70 15.22 -2.26 -1.72
N ASN A 71 15.05 -0.95 -1.66
CA ASN A 71 14.50 -0.25 -0.49
C ASN A 71 12.97 -0.26 -0.51
N GLY A 72 12.38 -0.84 -1.54
CA GLY A 72 10.95 -0.89 -1.69
C GLY A 72 10.34 0.44 -2.12
N GLN A 73 11.11 1.35 -2.67
CA GLN A 73 10.62 2.59 -3.26
C GLN A 73 10.36 2.37 -4.75
N LEU A 74 9.40 3.09 -5.32
CA LEU A 74 9.16 3.04 -6.76
C LEU A 74 10.41 3.58 -7.47
N LYS A 75 10.94 2.83 -8.44
CA LYS A 75 12.10 3.27 -9.23
C LYS A 75 11.78 4.58 -9.95
N PRO A 76 12.78 5.44 -10.26
CA PRO A 76 12.56 6.65 -11.03
C PRO A 76 11.80 6.38 -12.34
N LEU A 77 10.85 7.24 -12.70
CA LEU A 77 10.04 7.07 -13.91
C LEU A 77 10.89 6.93 -15.17
N SER A 78 12.01 7.64 -15.26
CA SER A 78 12.97 7.50 -16.37
C SER A 78 13.56 6.09 -16.45
N ALA A 79 13.88 5.47 -15.32
CA ALA A 79 14.38 4.10 -15.25
C ALA A 79 13.28 3.11 -15.69
N ILE A 80 12.05 3.29 -15.21
CA ILE A 80 10.90 2.45 -15.60
C ILE A 80 10.62 2.54 -17.10
N LYS A 81 10.59 3.76 -17.67
CA LYS A 81 10.40 4.00 -19.11
C LYS A 81 11.53 3.39 -19.96
N SER A 82 12.72 3.21 -19.39
CA SER A 82 13.88 2.63 -20.09
C SER A 82 13.99 1.10 -19.99
N MET A 83 13.14 0.45 -19.19
CA MET A 83 13.13 -1.01 -19.09
C MET A 83 12.69 -1.62 -20.42
N THR A 84 13.43 -2.63 -20.89
CA THR A 84 13.06 -3.41 -22.07
C THR A 84 11.72 -4.09 -21.82
N SER A 85 10.77 -3.89 -22.74
CA SER A 85 9.41 -4.39 -22.60
C SER A 85 9.13 -5.43 -23.68
N ASP A 86 9.38 -6.70 -23.36
CA ASP A 86 8.86 -7.82 -24.16
C ASP A 86 7.42 -8.19 -23.76
N GLN A 87 6.85 -7.51 -22.77
CA GLN A 87 5.55 -7.78 -22.18
C GLN A 87 4.51 -6.72 -22.56
N THR A 88 3.23 -7.11 -22.54
CA THR A 88 2.08 -6.21 -22.63
C THR A 88 1.22 -6.41 -21.38
N PRO A 89 0.98 -5.37 -20.56
CA PRO A 89 1.40 -3.98 -20.74
C PRO A 89 2.92 -3.78 -20.60
N SER A 90 3.41 -2.62 -21.05
CA SER A 90 4.80 -2.23 -20.80
C SER A 90 5.00 -1.81 -19.33
N PRO A 91 6.24 -1.73 -18.82
CA PRO A 91 6.51 -1.23 -17.47
C PRO A 91 5.86 0.13 -17.16
N ALA A 92 5.78 1.02 -18.15
CA ALA A 92 5.07 2.29 -18.03
C ALA A 92 3.53 2.12 -18.03
N GLY A 93 3.01 1.15 -18.78
CA GLY A 93 1.59 0.78 -18.72
C GLY A 93 1.21 0.11 -17.40
N ASP A 94 2.11 -0.65 -16.80
CA ASP A 94 1.90 -1.32 -15.51
C ASP A 94 1.81 -0.31 -14.35
N ILE A 95 2.41 0.87 -14.47
CA ILE A 95 2.14 2.00 -13.56
C ILE A 95 0.66 2.39 -13.58
N THR A 96 0.08 2.52 -14.78
CA THR A 96 -1.35 2.81 -14.93
C THR A 96 -2.20 1.68 -14.36
N VAL A 97 -1.88 0.42 -14.66
CA VAL A 97 -2.63 -0.73 -14.14
C VAL A 97 -2.57 -0.81 -12.62
N LEU A 98 -1.38 -0.63 -12.04
CA LEU A 98 -1.19 -0.59 -10.59
C LEU A 98 -2.02 0.53 -9.96
N TYR A 99 -1.94 1.75 -10.49
CA TYR A 99 -2.70 2.89 -9.98
C TYR A 99 -4.22 2.65 -10.08
N LYS A 100 -4.71 2.17 -11.23
CA LYS A 100 -6.14 1.85 -11.41
C LYS A 100 -6.61 0.71 -10.50
N THR A 101 -5.75 -0.26 -10.21
CA THR A 101 -6.04 -1.34 -9.27
C THR A 101 -6.20 -0.78 -7.86
N LEU A 102 -5.32 0.14 -7.45
CA LEU A 102 -5.47 0.86 -6.18
C LEU A 102 -6.76 1.67 -6.14
N GLU A 103 -7.06 2.49 -7.16
CA GLU A 103 -8.32 3.25 -7.21
C GLU A 103 -9.55 2.35 -7.06
N SER A 104 -9.54 1.19 -7.73
CA SER A 104 -10.60 0.19 -7.62
C SER A 104 -10.76 -0.35 -6.20
N ARG A 105 -9.65 -0.66 -5.51
CA ARG A 105 -9.67 -1.20 -4.15
C ARG A 105 -10.03 -0.15 -3.08
N TYR A 106 -9.62 1.11 -3.27
CA TYR A 106 -10.05 2.23 -2.45
C TYR A 106 -11.51 2.63 -2.73
N GLY A 107 -12.01 2.37 -3.94
CA GLY A 107 -13.31 2.87 -4.41
C GLY A 107 -13.28 4.35 -4.80
N HIS A 108 -12.11 4.99 -4.69
CA HIS A 108 -11.85 6.37 -5.07
C HIS A 108 -10.35 6.55 -5.38
N PRO A 109 -9.95 7.66 -6.01
CA PRO A 109 -8.55 8.04 -6.12
C PRO A 109 -7.91 8.20 -4.73
N PRO A 110 -6.88 7.42 -4.38
CA PRO A 110 -6.23 7.50 -3.06
C PRO A 110 -5.41 8.78 -2.92
N ALA A 111 -5.43 9.39 -1.73
CA ALA A 111 -4.61 10.54 -1.40
C ALA A 111 -3.24 10.14 -0.84
N CYS A 112 -2.24 11.03 -0.97
CA CYS A 112 -0.91 10.82 -0.36
C CYS A 112 -1.03 10.59 1.15
N GLY A 113 -0.38 9.54 1.66
CA GLY A 113 -0.41 9.18 3.08
C GLY A 113 -1.74 8.62 3.59
N GLU A 114 -2.73 8.43 2.73
CA GLU A 114 -3.96 7.74 3.09
C GLU A 114 -3.65 6.27 3.41
N PRO A 115 -4.14 5.74 4.55
CA PRO A 115 -3.95 4.33 4.86
C PRO A 115 -4.78 3.48 3.91
N TYR A 116 -4.28 2.28 3.62
CA TYR A 116 -5.00 1.32 2.80
C TYR A 116 -6.38 0.98 3.41
N PRO A 117 -7.45 0.81 2.59
CA PRO A 117 -8.81 0.70 3.09
C PRO A 117 -8.97 -0.48 4.06
N LYS A 118 -9.76 -0.27 5.09
CA LYS A 118 -10.23 -1.36 5.97
C LYS A 118 -11.41 -2.10 5.32
N GLY A 119 -11.77 -3.27 5.85
CA GLY A 119 -12.86 -4.10 5.30
C GLY A 119 -12.35 -5.11 4.27
N PRO A 120 -13.16 -5.51 3.27
CA PRO A 120 -12.81 -6.61 2.36
C PRO A 120 -11.49 -6.41 1.59
N ALA A 121 -11.23 -5.19 1.10
CA ALA A 121 -9.98 -4.89 0.40
C ALA A 121 -8.75 -4.99 1.32
N GLY A 122 -8.87 -4.50 2.56
CA GLY A 122 -7.86 -4.61 3.62
C GLY A 122 -7.59 -6.06 4.01
N GLN A 123 -8.66 -6.84 4.15
CA GLN A 123 -8.58 -8.26 4.49
C GLN A 123 -7.85 -9.06 3.40
N LEU A 124 -8.14 -8.79 2.12
CA LEU A 124 -7.45 -9.41 0.99
C LEU A 124 -5.93 -9.21 1.05
N ASN A 125 -5.47 -7.97 1.32
CA ASN A 125 -4.03 -7.71 1.47
C ASN A 125 -3.43 -8.49 2.65
N ILE A 126 -4.14 -8.57 3.78
CA ILE A 126 -3.71 -9.36 4.95
C ILE A 126 -3.60 -10.84 4.60
N ASP A 127 -4.59 -11.41 3.91
CA ASP A 127 -4.60 -12.83 3.58
C ASP A 127 -3.48 -13.18 2.58
N ILE A 128 -3.21 -12.32 1.58
CA ILE A 128 -2.08 -12.51 0.64
C ILE A 128 -0.74 -12.42 1.38
N LEU A 129 -0.59 -11.51 2.33
CA LEU A 129 0.61 -11.39 3.14
C LEU A 129 0.86 -12.62 4.00
N ASN A 130 -0.19 -13.10 4.66
CA ASN A 130 -0.15 -14.31 5.46
C ASN A 130 0.17 -15.54 4.58
N HIS A 131 -0.41 -15.61 3.38
CA HIS A 131 -0.10 -16.65 2.39
C HIS A 131 1.37 -16.65 1.99
N LYS A 132 1.91 -15.47 1.63
CA LYS A 132 3.32 -15.30 1.28
C LYS A 132 4.22 -15.73 2.43
N ALA A 133 3.92 -15.32 3.66
CA ALA A 133 4.66 -15.73 4.83
C ALA A 133 4.63 -17.26 5.02
N LEU A 134 3.46 -17.88 4.94
CA LEU A 134 3.32 -19.34 5.02
C LEU A 134 4.06 -20.08 3.91
N SER A 135 4.18 -19.50 2.71
CA SER A 135 4.86 -20.13 1.57
C SER A 135 6.35 -20.41 1.79
N CYS A 136 6.99 -19.69 2.72
CA CYS A 136 8.40 -19.85 3.07
C CYS A 136 8.61 -20.51 4.44
N ALA A 137 7.54 -20.84 5.16
CA ALA A 137 7.62 -21.46 6.48
C ALA A 137 7.64 -22.98 6.40
N ASP A 138 8.35 -23.62 7.33
CA ASP A 138 8.15 -25.05 7.57
C ASP A 138 6.90 -25.26 8.43
N ILE A 139 5.79 -25.59 7.77
CA ILE A 139 4.49 -25.76 8.43
C ILE A 139 4.40 -27.18 9.03
N PRO A 140 4.13 -27.31 10.34
CA PRO A 140 3.96 -28.61 11.01
C PRO A 140 2.98 -29.55 10.30
N SER A 141 3.30 -30.85 10.27
CA SER A 141 2.53 -31.86 9.53
C SER A 141 1.08 -31.99 10.03
N ASP A 142 0.84 -31.82 11.32
CA ASP A 142 -0.50 -31.85 11.90
C ASP A 142 -1.36 -30.66 11.46
N LEU A 143 -0.75 -29.48 11.27
CA LEU A 143 -1.42 -28.32 10.68
C LEU A 143 -1.70 -28.53 9.20
N LYS A 144 -0.74 -29.10 8.44
CA LYS A 144 -0.96 -29.48 7.04
C LYS A 144 -2.12 -30.48 6.89
N GLN A 145 -2.27 -31.40 7.83
CA GLN A 145 -3.37 -32.37 7.83
C GLN A 145 -4.72 -31.72 8.18
N ARG A 146 -4.74 -30.78 9.13
CA ARG A 146 -5.97 -30.07 9.52
C ARG A 146 -6.46 -29.12 8.42
N TYR A 147 -5.55 -28.41 7.78
CA TYR A 147 -5.82 -27.44 6.72
C TYR A 147 -5.50 -28.02 5.33
N ALA A 148 -5.80 -29.30 5.11
CA ALA A 148 -5.36 -30.05 3.92
C ALA A 148 -5.79 -29.38 2.60
N ASP A 149 -6.92 -28.67 2.59
CA ASP A 149 -7.43 -27.99 1.40
C ASP A 149 -6.56 -26.80 0.96
N LEU A 150 -5.69 -26.27 1.83
CA LEU A 150 -4.71 -25.24 1.49
C LEU A 150 -3.43 -25.78 0.85
N PHE A 151 -3.22 -27.10 0.88
CA PHE A 151 -1.99 -27.74 0.41
C PHE A 151 -2.20 -28.58 -0.84
N GLU A 152 -1.20 -28.57 -1.71
CA GLU A 152 -1.07 -29.54 -2.79
C GLU A 152 -0.73 -30.93 -2.22
N SER A 153 -0.92 -31.98 -3.02
CA SER A 153 -0.63 -33.36 -2.60
C SER A 153 0.84 -33.62 -2.24
N ASN A 154 1.75 -32.76 -2.71
CA ASN A 154 3.18 -32.79 -2.37
C ASN A 154 3.51 -32.06 -1.04
N GLY A 155 2.50 -31.54 -0.34
CA GLY A 155 2.65 -30.82 0.94
C GLY A 155 3.09 -29.36 0.83
N GLN A 156 3.17 -28.80 -0.39
CA GLN A 156 3.40 -27.37 -0.61
C GLN A 156 2.09 -26.60 -0.50
N LEU A 157 2.17 -25.34 -0.03
CA LEU A 157 1.01 -24.46 -0.01
C LEU A 157 0.55 -24.16 -1.44
N LYS A 158 -0.76 -24.30 -1.71
CA LYS A 158 -1.35 -23.96 -3.01
C LYS A 158 -1.07 -22.50 -3.34
N SER A 159 -1.02 -22.16 -4.63
CA SER A 159 -0.90 -20.75 -5.03
C SER A 159 -2.10 -19.93 -4.54
N TRP A 160 -1.90 -18.63 -4.26
CA TRP A 160 -2.99 -17.74 -3.86
C TRP A 160 -4.13 -17.74 -4.88
N LYS A 161 -3.79 -17.75 -6.18
CA LYS A 161 -4.77 -17.85 -7.28
C LYS A 161 -5.61 -19.12 -7.16
N THR A 162 -4.99 -20.26 -6.87
CA THR A 162 -5.69 -21.53 -6.66
C THR A 162 -6.64 -21.41 -5.47
N ILE A 163 -6.16 -20.91 -4.33
CA ILE A 163 -6.95 -20.72 -3.10
C ILE A 163 -8.17 -19.82 -3.35
N ALA A 164 -7.96 -18.65 -3.94
CA ALA A 164 -9.02 -17.67 -4.22
C ALA A 164 -10.06 -18.17 -5.26
N SER A 165 -9.67 -19.11 -6.12
CA SER A 165 -10.56 -19.67 -7.16
C SER A 165 -11.21 -21.00 -6.78
N THR A 166 -10.81 -21.60 -5.65
CA THR A 166 -11.32 -22.91 -5.24
C THR A 166 -12.77 -22.78 -4.77
N PRO A 167 -13.74 -23.45 -5.40
CA PRO A 167 -15.11 -23.50 -4.93
C PRO A 167 -15.16 -24.33 -3.66
N ILE A 168 -15.72 -23.78 -2.59
CA ILE A 168 -15.78 -24.48 -1.31
C ILE A 168 -17.15 -25.14 -1.20
N ALA A 169 -17.13 -26.42 -0.84
CA ALA A 169 -18.33 -27.25 -0.83
C ALA A 169 -19.38 -26.82 0.23
N SER A 170 -19.04 -25.90 1.13
CA SER A 170 -19.90 -25.45 2.23
C SER A 170 -20.08 -23.92 2.23
N PRO A 171 -21.34 -23.43 2.30
CA PRO A 171 -21.60 -22.00 2.42
C PRO A 171 -20.99 -21.44 3.71
N GLY A 172 -20.17 -20.38 3.59
CA GLY A 172 -19.60 -19.65 4.74
C GLY A 172 -18.19 -20.09 5.15
N VAL A 173 -17.60 -21.09 4.50
CA VAL A 173 -16.17 -21.38 4.61
C VAL A 173 -15.48 -20.76 3.39
N SER A 174 -14.52 -19.86 3.62
CA SER A 174 -13.66 -19.29 2.59
C SER A 174 -12.21 -19.71 2.88
N LEU A 175 -11.51 -20.28 1.89
CA LEU A 175 -10.14 -20.78 2.09
C LEU A 175 -9.16 -19.62 2.31
N ASP A 176 -9.47 -18.46 1.76
CA ASP A 176 -8.83 -17.18 2.08
C ASP A 176 -8.88 -16.86 3.58
N HIS A 177 -9.99 -17.11 4.28
CA HIS A 177 -10.04 -16.97 5.74
C HIS A 177 -9.25 -18.06 6.48
N GLU A 178 -9.15 -19.26 5.93
CA GLU A 178 -8.34 -20.33 6.53
C GLU A 178 -6.84 -20.02 6.47
N VAL A 179 -6.38 -19.28 5.45
CA VAL A 179 -4.97 -18.83 5.36
C VAL A 179 -4.58 -18.01 6.59
N THR A 180 -5.39 -17.04 6.97
CA THR A 180 -5.12 -16.21 8.15
C THR A 180 -5.18 -17.02 9.45
N THR A 181 -6.08 -18.01 9.53
CA THR A 181 -6.18 -18.90 10.70
C THR A 181 -4.94 -19.78 10.83
N LEU A 182 -4.52 -20.43 9.74
CA LEU A 182 -3.29 -21.22 9.68
C LEU A 182 -2.06 -20.38 10.05
N TYR A 183 -1.95 -19.15 9.51
CA TYR A 183 -0.87 -18.23 9.84
C TYR A 183 -0.77 -17.97 11.34
N ASN A 184 -1.89 -17.66 11.99
CA ASN A 184 -1.93 -17.42 13.44
C ASN A 184 -1.53 -18.66 14.24
N GLU A 185 -1.95 -19.87 13.83
CA GLU A 185 -1.53 -21.11 14.50
C GLU A 185 -0.03 -21.40 14.35
N VAL A 186 0.55 -21.14 13.17
CA VAL A 186 1.99 -21.30 12.94
C VAL A 186 2.77 -20.29 13.78
N VAL A 187 2.38 -19.01 13.77
CA VAL A 187 3.01 -17.95 14.58
C VAL A 187 2.91 -18.26 16.07
N ALA A 188 1.75 -18.75 16.55
CA ALA A 188 1.58 -19.14 17.94
C ALA A 188 2.54 -20.26 18.37
N ARG A 189 2.90 -21.17 17.46
CA ARG A 189 3.88 -22.25 17.72
C ARG A 189 5.32 -21.77 17.65
N LEU A 190 5.63 -20.89 16.70
CA LEU A 190 6.97 -20.31 16.55
C LEU A 190 7.29 -19.31 17.67
N GLY A 191 6.28 -18.66 18.24
CA GLY A 191 6.44 -17.59 19.22
C GLY A 191 6.88 -16.25 18.62
N HIS A 192 6.99 -16.15 17.30
CA HIS A 192 7.32 -14.93 16.56
C HIS A 192 6.67 -14.95 15.16
N PRO A 193 6.51 -13.77 14.51
CA PRO A 193 6.04 -13.70 13.13
C PRO A 193 6.95 -14.49 12.17
N ILE A 194 6.35 -15.04 11.13
CA ILE A 194 7.10 -15.70 10.05
C ILE A 194 7.84 -14.63 9.24
N SER A 195 9.14 -14.82 9.00
CA SER A 195 9.95 -13.95 8.16
C SER A 195 10.50 -14.73 6.99
N CYS A 196 10.09 -14.40 5.77
CA CYS A 196 10.70 -14.96 4.58
C CYS A 196 12.04 -14.27 4.29
N PRO A 197 13.07 -15.00 3.83
CA PRO A 197 14.24 -14.36 3.26
C PRO A 197 13.79 -13.44 2.10
N GLN A 198 14.30 -12.21 2.09
CA GLN A 198 14.13 -11.31 0.94
C GLN A 198 14.96 -11.90 -0.20
N ASN A 199 14.29 -12.40 -1.24
CA ASN A 199 14.94 -12.72 -2.50
C ASN A 199 15.21 -11.44 -3.30
#